data_AF-A0AAE1ENI4-F1
#
_entry.id   AF-A0AAE1ENI4-F1
#
_cell.length_a   1.000
_cell.length_b   1.000
_cell.length_c   1.000
_cell.angle_alpha   90.00
_cell.angle_beta   90.00
_cell.angle_gamma   90.00
#
_symmetry.space_group_name_H-M   'P 1'
#
loop_
_entity.id
_entity.type
_entity.pdbx_description
1 polymer ?
#
loop_
_entity_poly.entity_id
_entity_poly.type
_entity_poly.pdbx_seq_one_letter_code
_entity_poly.pdbx_strand_id
1 'polypeptide(L)'
;MPTSGTRRHQGHCERDLKIVSANVRGFHTNVGELTHRFVQANKANIVFVCETFLDNNVTSGYARIKGYSSWVRKDRSTLGGGVALCFKNSLRVVVLDTPIPADLEVIIWKVCGDKDVGILCVGCYRPPSQGTALIDYLLTNLDRLMTDHHCNFVIILGDLNQRGIQHSCDSLLAVFNLQNYVTFPTHRSGSSIDPVVTDLPSHEIQCSSMGSVGSSDHEAILTKITFKRPRDESIPRTLWQWESADWCKLRNSLEQTDWESVLQDPTRAPSSLPVVAGGRLTSFSLSEAEVRDSLSALKEGKAVGPEGVSPRVLRRFSTELTSPLTKLFRAILHHNRWPRLWKTSHVIPVHKKGSSAKAYADDVTVSVSFAPGDETSTISRLNTILHLLEIWGQRWQVSFAPNKTQLLVVSRTRHDIRLFFDGAFLTPSRELKILGVTYDDKLTFKPHIMQLARTAAGQLASLQRISWLLDNRRRELLYKAQIRSSLEYSCLAWGGAAPSHISVLDKVQRRAERIIWDGQQRQPGALQCLQHRRDVAGLTTFFKAQVRRTPHLNQLRQAERTPYRGAYQDCGCRAWCPGFASFPLHSPRKTIHTSVHKIMELPTCIRQLPKQSYLYYGRAAEV
;
A
#
# COMPACT_ATOMS: atom_id res chain seq x y z
N MET A 1 20.73 33.16 23.78
CA MET A 1 19.63 32.55 24.56
C MET A 1 18.31 33.12 24.09
N PRO A 2 17.28 32.29 23.83
CA PRO A 2 15.91 32.78 23.70
C PRO A 2 15.00 32.23 24.80
N THR A 3 14.28 33.14 25.47
CA THR A 3 13.27 32.90 26.51
C THR A 3 11.94 32.47 25.89
N SER A 4 11.35 31.38 26.41
CA SER A 4 10.03 30.88 26.01
C SER A 4 8.96 31.33 27.01
N GLY A 5 8.06 32.22 26.58
CA GLY A 5 6.82 32.53 27.30
C GLY A 5 5.66 31.70 26.74
N THR A 6 5.06 30.84 27.57
CA THR A 6 3.80 30.16 27.23
C THR A 6 2.70 30.59 28.20
N ARG A 7 1.71 31.35 27.70
CA ARG A 7 0.42 31.55 28.39
C ARG A 7 -0.47 30.33 28.11
N ARG A 8 -0.89 29.63 29.17
CA ARG A 8 -1.91 28.58 29.12
C ARG A 8 -3.29 29.20 29.31
N HIS A 9 -4.17 29.06 28.31
CA HIS A 9 -5.61 29.06 28.54
C HIS A 9 -6.08 27.61 28.62
N GLN A 10 -6.56 27.18 29.80
CA GLN A 10 -7.26 25.93 29.99
C GLN A 10 -8.74 26.15 29.67
N GLY A 11 -9.20 25.60 28.54
CA GLY A 11 -10.62 25.38 28.24
C GLY A 11 -10.82 23.90 27.98
N HIS A 12 -11.64 23.25 28.80
CA HIS A 12 -11.98 21.83 28.70
C HIS A 12 -12.96 21.65 27.51
N CYS A 13 -12.49 21.20 26.34
CA CYS A 13 -13.34 20.97 25.17
C CYS A 13 -13.73 19.48 25.07
N GLU A 14 -15.03 19.20 24.91
CA GLU A 14 -15.57 17.86 24.55
C GLU A 14 -14.77 17.30 23.38
N ARG A 15 -14.19 16.10 23.55
CA ARG A 15 -13.17 15.53 22.64
C ARG A 15 -13.74 14.70 21.48
N ASP A 16 -15.02 14.34 21.55
CA ASP A 16 -15.65 13.38 20.64
C ASP A 16 -16.81 14.04 19.88
N LEU A 17 -16.87 13.82 18.57
CA LEU A 17 -18.02 14.19 17.73
C LEU A 17 -19.00 13.01 17.67
N LYS A 18 -20.23 13.25 18.09
CA LYS A 18 -21.32 12.28 18.11
C LYS A 18 -22.37 12.63 17.07
N ILE A 19 -22.64 11.72 16.15
CA ILE A 19 -23.65 11.86 15.11
C ILE A 19 -24.72 10.80 15.37
N VAL A 20 -25.99 11.22 15.41
CA VAL A 20 -27.14 10.31 15.45
C VAL A 20 -27.76 10.28 14.05
N SER A 21 -27.88 9.10 13.46
CA SER A 21 -28.57 8.89 12.19
C SER A 21 -29.72 7.91 12.35
N ALA A 22 -30.91 8.25 11.88
CA ALA A 22 -32.08 7.37 12.00
C ALA A 22 -33.06 7.51 10.84
N ASN A 23 -33.57 6.38 10.33
CA ASN A 23 -34.81 6.38 9.55
C ASN A 23 -36.01 6.41 10.52
N VAL A 24 -36.77 7.50 10.50
CA VAL A 24 -37.81 7.77 11.50
C VAL A 24 -39.22 7.39 11.05
N ARG A 25 -39.43 7.03 9.78
CA ARG A 25 -40.73 6.64 9.19
C ARG A 25 -41.91 7.49 9.65
N GLY A 26 -41.75 8.81 9.54
CA GLY A 26 -42.70 9.79 10.04
C GLY A 26 -42.14 10.60 11.20
N PHE A 27 -41.77 11.84 10.90
CA PHE A 27 -41.13 12.73 11.88
C PHE A 27 -42.13 13.22 12.93
N HIS A 28 -43.35 13.58 12.55
CA HIS A 28 -44.38 14.11 13.45
C HIS A 28 -44.66 13.22 14.66
N THR A 29 -44.75 11.91 14.45
CA THR A 29 -45.07 10.93 15.50
C THR A 29 -43.89 10.62 16.40
N ASN A 30 -42.67 10.71 15.87
CA ASN A 30 -41.48 10.14 16.50
C ASN A 30 -40.49 11.19 17.04
N VAL A 31 -40.71 12.48 16.76
CA VAL A 31 -39.76 13.55 17.12
C VAL A 31 -39.56 13.76 18.62
N GLY A 32 -40.59 13.51 19.44
CA GLY A 32 -40.49 13.62 20.90
C GLY A 32 -39.50 12.60 21.47
N GLU A 33 -39.64 11.33 21.07
CA GLU A 33 -38.72 10.27 21.48
C GLU A 33 -37.32 10.48 20.91
N LEU A 34 -37.22 10.81 19.62
CA LEU A 34 -35.95 11.15 18.95
C LEU A 34 -35.17 12.20 19.76
N THR A 35 -35.84 13.30 20.11
CA THR A 35 -35.20 14.44 20.77
C THR A 35 -34.75 14.10 22.19
N HIS A 36 -35.61 13.48 23.00
CA HIS A 36 -35.29 13.23 24.41
C HIS A 36 -34.36 12.02 24.59
N ARG A 37 -34.73 10.88 24.01
CA ARG A 37 -34.05 9.59 24.23
C ARG A 37 -32.76 9.46 23.42
N PHE A 38 -32.77 9.89 22.15
CA PHE A 38 -31.63 9.67 21.27
C PHE A 38 -30.68 10.88 21.27
N VAL A 39 -31.21 12.09 21.15
CA VAL A 39 -30.39 13.30 21.02
C VAL A 39 -29.89 13.83 22.38
N GLN A 40 -30.80 14.16 23.30
CA GLN A 40 -30.43 14.77 24.59
C GLN A 40 -29.70 13.80 25.52
N ALA A 41 -30.22 12.58 25.70
CA ALA A 41 -29.60 11.61 26.62
C ALA A 41 -28.17 11.22 26.20
N ASN A 42 -27.88 11.20 24.90
CA ASN A 42 -26.55 10.80 24.39
C ASN A 42 -25.63 11.99 24.11
N LYS A 43 -26.12 13.22 24.32
CA LYS A 43 -25.42 14.47 24.01
C LYS A 43 -24.92 14.49 22.57
N ALA A 44 -25.80 14.19 21.61
CA ALA A 44 -25.44 14.22 20.20
C ALA A 44 -24.93 15.61 19.79
N ASN A 45 -24.08 15.68 18.77
CA ASN A 45 -23.63 16.96 18.20
C ASN A 45 -24.35 17.25 16.89
N ILE A 46 -24.63 16.20 16.11
CA ILE A 46 -25.30 16.26 14.81
C ILE A 46 -26.40 15.20 14.80
N VAL A 47 -27.54 15.52 14.19
CA VAL A 47 -28.67 14.63 14.03
C VAL A 47 -29.11 14.66 12.57
N PHE A 48 -29.09 13.51 11.92
CA PHE A 48 -29.56 13.32 10.56
C PHE A 48 -30.70 12.30 10.55
N VAL A 49 -31.79 12.60 9.85
CA VAL A 49 -32.95 11.70 9.77
C VAL A 49 -33.46 11.53 8.35
N CYS A 50 -33.95 10.33 8.06
CA CYS A 50 -34.56 9.93 6.78
C CYS A 50 -36.04 9.55 6.99
N GLU A 51 -36.81 9.51 5.90
CA GLU A 51 -38.26 9.26 5.91
C GLU A 51 -39.00 10.20 6.87
N THR A 52 -38.77 11.50 6.70
CA THR A 52 -39.40 12.51 7.55
C THR A 52 -40.90 12.64 7.29
N PHE A 53 -41.33 12.42 6.04
CA PHE A 53 -42.71 12.61 5.57
C PHE A 53 -43.26 14.03 5.82
N LEU A 54 -42.37 15.01 5.92
CA LEU A 54 -42.73 16.40 6.05
C LEU A 54 -42.91 17.04 4.68
N ASP A 55 -43.73 18.08 4.63
CA ASP A 55 -43.95 18.90 3.45
C ASP A 55 -43.54 20.36 3.69
N ASN A 56 -43.74 21.19 2.66
CA ASN A 56 -43.46 22.63 2.71
C ASN A 56 -44.42 23.43 3.59
N ASN A 57 -45.53 22.84 4.07
CA ASN A 57 -46.47 23.51 4.97
C ASN A 57 -45.97 23.51 6.42
N VAL A 58 -45.08 22.58 6.76
CA VAL A 58 -44.43 22.53 8.08
C VAL A 58 -43.40 23.65 8.16
N THR A 59 -43.48 24.49 9.19
CA THR A 59 -42.53 25.59 9.39
C THR A 59 -41.15 25.08 9.81
N SER A 60 -40.09 25.81 9.45
CA SER A 60 -38.71 25.48 9.83
C SER A 60 -38.42 25.53 11.34
N GLY A 61 -39.34 26.12 12.12
CA GLY A 61 -39.31 26.13 13.59
C GLY A 61 -39.94 24.89 14.23
N TYR A 62 -40.58 24.01 13.45
CA TYR A 62 -41.23 22.81 13.97
C TYR A 62 -40.21 21.89 14.67
N ALA A 63 -40.56 21.44 15.87
CA ALA A 63 -39.76 20.55 16.71
C ALA A 63 -38.27 20.98 16.88
N ARG A 64 -38.05 22.27 17.10
CA ARG A 64 -36.72 22.81 17.35
C ARG A 64 -36.14 22.30 18.68
N ILE A 65 -34.91 21.78 18.62
CA ILE A 65 -34.20 21.30 19.80
C ILE A 65 -33.42 22.46 20.44
N LYS A 66 -33.60 22.69 21.76
CA LYS A 66 -32.88 23.76 22.48
C LYS A 66 -31.37 23.55 22.37
N GLY A 67 -30.66 24.59 21.89
CA GLY A 67 -29.20 24.56 21.70
C GLY A 67 -28.74 24.04 20.33
N TYR A 68 -29.67 23.71 19.42
CA TYR A 68 -29.39 23.27 18.06
C TYR A 68 -29.87 24.30 17.03
N SER A 69 -29.40 24.13 15.80
CA SER A 69 -29.87 24.83 14.62
C SER A 69 -31.31 24.45 14.30
N SER A 70 -31.98 25.29 13.50
CA SER A 70 -33.23 24.89 12.86
C SER A 70 -32.97 23.73 11.89
N TRP A 71 -33.99 22.89 11.68
CA TRP A 71 -33.88 21.77 10.76
C TRP A 71 -33.65 22.24 9.32
N VAL A 72 -32.58 21.77 8.72
CA VAL A 72 -32.31 21.90 7.29
C VAL A 72 -32.94 20.69 6.62
N ARG A 73 -33.87 20.91 5.69
CA ARG A 73 -34.72 19.85 5.13
C ARG A 73 -34.66 19.82 3.61
N LYS A 74 -34.84 18.62 3.07
CA LYS A 74 -35.23 18.39 1.68
C LYS A 74 -36.50 17.54 1.71
N ASP A 75 -37.63 18.23 1.62
CA ASP A 75 -38.97 17.62 1.68
C ASP A 75 -39.38 17.08 0.30
N ARG A 76 -40.35 16.16 0.27
CA ARG A 76 -40.89 15.57 -0.97
C ARG A 76 -42.38 15.84 -1.09
N SER A 77 -42.88 15.93 -2.31
CA SER A 77 -44.29 16.18 -2.61
C SER A 77 -45.17 14.92 -2.66
N THR A 78 -44.61 13.73 -2.42
CA THR A 78 -45.30 12.43 -2.48
C THR A 78 -45.49 11.82 -1.10
N LEU A 79 -46.37 10.82 -0.96
CA LEU A 79 -46.49 9.97 0.23
C LEU A 79 -45.18 9.17 0.43
N GLY A 80 -44.26 9.72 1.23
CA GLY A 80 -43.01 9.07 1.61
C GLY A 80 -41.75 9.83 1.20
N GLY A 81 -40.65 9.57 1.91
CA GLY A 81 -39.33 10.17 1.72
C GLY A 81 -39.05 11.41 2.59
N GLY A 82 -38.07 12.19 2.17
CA GLY A 82 -37.62 13.42 2.80
C GLY A 82 -36.52 13.20 3.84
N VAL A 83 -35.55 14.10 3.85
CA VAL A 83 -34.38 14.07 4.75
C VAL A 83 -34.26 15.38 5.54
N ALA A 84 -33.78 15.29 6.77
CA ALA A 84 -33.55 16.46 7.61
C ALA A 84 -32.26 16.37 8.43
N LEU A 85 -31.63 17.52 8.66
CA LEU A 85 -30.38 17.70 9.40
C LEU A 85 -30.55 18.79 10.47
N CYS A 86 -30.10 18.54 11.68
CA CYS A 86 -29.83 19.60 12.66
C CYS A 86 -28.53 19.33 13.41
N PHE A 87 -27.95 20.39 14.00
CA PHE A 87 -26.65 20.31 14.67
C PHE A 87 -26.57 21.32 15.81
N LYS A 88 -25.73 21.03 16.80
CA LYS A 88 -25.54 21.88 17.98
C LYS A 88 -24.96 23.24 17.57
N ASN A 89 -25.50 24.34 18.06
CA ASN A 89 -25.06 25.71 17.68
C ASN A 89 -23.60 26.00 18.08
N SER A 90 -23.03 25.21 18.99
CA SER A 90 -21.61 25.32 19.37
C SER A 90 -20.66 24.69 18.34
N LEU A 91 -21.17 23.94 17.36
CA LEU A 91 -20.36 23.28 16.33
C LEU A 91 -20.30 24.13 15.07
N ARG A 92 -19.12 24.27 14.48
CA ARG A 92 -18.94 24.97 13.21
C ARG A 92 -19.27 24.01 12.05
N VAL A 93 -20.51 24.10 11.56
CA VAL A 93 -21.02 23.33 10.44
C VAL A 93 -21.38 24.25 9.29
N VAL A 94 -21.01 23.87 8.07
CA VAL A 94 -21.39 24.57 6.83
C VAL A 94 -22.20 23.60 5.98
N VAL A 95 -23.49 23.87 5.79
CA VAL A 95 -24.29 23.12 4.81
C VAL A 95 -23.92 23.60 3.42
N LEU A 96 -23.64 22.67 2.51
CA LEU A 96 -23.11 22.98 1.18
C LEU A 96 -24.25 23.16 0.19
N ASP A 97 -24.29 24.34 -0.43
CA ASP A 97 -25.21 24.63 -1.53
C ASP A 97 -24.62 24.09 -2.83
N THR A 98 -24.88 22.82 -3.10
CA THR A 98 -24.39 22.11 -4.28
C THR A 98 -25.59 21.68 -5.12
N PRO A 99 -25.49 21.73 -6.46
CA PRO A 99 -26.60 21.35 -7.34
C PRO A 99 -26.82 19.83 -7.24
N ILE A 100 -27.77 19.44 -6.40
CA ILE A 100 -28.20 18.05 -6.22
C ILE A 100 -29.46 17.85 -7.07
N PRO A 101 -29.53 16.80 -7.91
CA PRO A 101 -30.74 16.45 -8.65
C PRO A 101 -31.99 16.44 -7.76
N ALA A 102 -33.12 16.90 -8.30
CA ALA A 102 -34.35 17.10 -7.53
C ALA A 102 -34.91 15.79 -6.95
N ASP A 103 -34.66 14.68 -7.63
CA ASP A 103 -35.08 13.32 -7.29
C ASP A 103 -34.20 12.62 -6.25
N LEU A 104 -33.03 13.18 -5.92
CA LEU A 104 -32.11 12.62 -4.93
C LEU A 104 -32.30 13.24 -3.55
N GLU A 105 -32.55 12.41 -2.55
CA GLU A 105 -32.76 12.86 -1.17
C GLU A 105 -31.42 12.91 -0.42
N VAL A 106 -30.67 13.99 -0.62
CA VAL A 106 -29.31 14.17 -0.09
C VAL A 106 -29.17 15.56 0.54
N ILE A 107 -28.52 15.62 1.71
CA ILE A 107 -28.00 16.84 2.31
C ILE A 107 -26.51 16.64 2.54
N ILE A 108 -25.71 17.61 2.09
CA ILE A 108 -24.24 17.58 2.22
C ILE A 108 -23.82 18.72 3.14
N TRP A 109 -23.00 18.42 4.12
CA TRP A 109 -22.46 19.42 5.04
C TRP A 109 -20.99 19.16 5.36
N LYS A 110 -20.27 20.22 5.71
CA LYS A 110 -18.90 20.17 6.21
C LYS A 110 -18.90 20.43 7.71
N VAL A 111 -18.26 19.55 8.46
CA VAL A 111 -17.88 19.83 9.85
C VAL A 111 -16.47 20.43 9.84
N CYS A 112 -16.34 21.70 10.24
CA CYS A 112 -15.06 22.40 10.17
C CYS A 112 -14.17 22.08 11.39
N GLY A 113 -12.91 21.73 11.12
CA GLY A 113 -11.86 21.62 12.13
C GLY A 113 -10.93 22.85 12.18
N ASP A 114 -9.78 22.68 12.82
CA ASP A 114 -8.73 23.69 12.87
C ASP A 114 -8.19 24.00 11.46
N LYS A 115 -7.92 25.28 11.18
CA LYS A 115 -7.35 25.76 9.89
C LYS A 115 -8.22 25.49 8.66
N ASP A 116 -9.55 25.48 8.83
CA ASP A 116 -10.53 25.30 7.75
C ASP A 116 -10.51 23.95 7.02
N VAL A 117 -9.77 22.98 7.54
CA VAL A 117 -9.82 21.59 7.07
C VAL A 117 -10.99 20.88 7.77
N GLY A 118 -11.85 20.20 7.01
CA GLY A 118 -13.07 19.60 7.55
C GLY A 118 -13.26 18.11 7.26
N ILE A 119 -14.33 17.58 7.84
CA ILE A 119 -14.93 16.30 7.45
C ILE A 119 -16.14 16.63 6.56
N LEU A 120 -16.18 16.05 5.37
CA LEU A 120 -17.34 16.09 4.50
C LEU A 120 -18.34 15.04 4.99
N CYS A 121 -19.58 15.43 5.21
CA CYS A 121 -20.65 14.54 5.61
C CYS A 121 -21.76 14.55 4.56
N VAL A 122 -22.21 13.37 4.17
CA VAL A 122 -23.28 13.15 3.21
C VAL A 122 -24.35 12.34 3.92
N GLY A 123 -25.48 12.99 4.20
CA GLY A 123 -26.68 12.33 4.68
C GLY A 123 -27.61 12.07 3.51
N CYS A 124 -28.03 10.82 3.33
CA CYS A 124 -28.84 10.45 2.19
C CYS A 124 -29.93 9.42 2.51
N TYR A 125 -31.02 9.48 1.76
CA TYR A 125 -32.04 8.45 1.69
C TYR A 125 -32.17 7.97 0.24
N ARG A 126 -32.15 6.66 0.06
CA ARG A 126 -32.37 6.02 -1.25
C ARG A 126 -33.67 5.20 -1.20
N PRO A 127 -34.71 5.57 -1.95
CA PRO A 127 -35.87 4.71 -2.16
C PRO A 127 -35.47 3.39 -2.85
N PRO A 128 -36.07 2.24 -2.50
CA PRO A 128 -35.74 0.95 -3.12
C PRO A 128 -35.86 0.94 -4.67
N SER A 129 -36.80 1.71 -5.22
CA SER A 129 -37.07 1.83 -6.65
C SER A 129 -36.13 2.76 -7.41
N GLN A 130 -35.26 3.52 -6.74
CA GLN A 130 -34.45 4.58 -7.36
C GLN A 130 -33.32 4.06 -8.26
N GLY A 131 -33.03 2.75 -8.26
CA GLY A 131 -31.88 2.21 -9.01
C GLY A 131 -30.55 2.75 -8.46
N THR A 132 -29.58 3.05 -9.33
CA THR A 132 -28.21 3.43 -8.95
C THR A 132 -27.95 4.95 -8.91
N ALA A 133 -28.94 5.78 -9.25
CA ALA A 133 -28.76 7.23 -9.47
C ALA A 133 -28.03 7.96 -8.31
N LEU A 134 -28.37 7.65 -7.06
CA LEU A 134 -27.70 8.21 -5.89
C LEU A 134 -26.21 7.83 -5.85
N ILE A 135 -25.89 6.56 -6.10
CA ILE A 135 -24.52 6.05 -6.07
C ILE A 135 -23.70 6.63 -7.23
N ASP A 136 -24.30 6.75 -8.40
CA ASP A 136 -23.66 7.34 -9.59
C ASP A 136 -23.35 8.83 -9.38
N TYR A 137 -24.27 9.56 -8.73
CA TYR A 137 -24.04 10.94 -8.31
C TYR A 137 -22.85 11.05 -7.36
N LEU A 138 -22.76 10.18 -6.35
CA LEU A 138 -21.64 10.17 -5.41
C LEU A 138 -20.32 9.81 -6.10
N LEU A 139 -20.30 8.76 -6.94
CA LEU A 139 -19.13 8.37 -7.72
C LEU A 139 -18.59 9.52 -8.59
N THR A 140 -19.48 10.33 -9.16
CA THR A 140 -19.10 11.44 -10.04
C THR A 140 -18.63 12.68 -9.27
N ASN A 141 -19.23 12.97 -8.11
CA ASN A 141 -19.08 14.28 -7.45
C ASN A 141 -18.24 14.28 -6.17
N LEU A 142 -18.04 13.14 -5.51
CA LEU A 142 -17.47 13.12 -4.15
C LEU A 142 -16.07 13.73 -4.07
N ASP A 143 -15.16 13.38 -4.99
CA ASP A 143 -13.82 13.96 -5.00
C ASP A 143 -13.83 15.47 -5.23
N ARG A 144 -14.72 15.96 -6.10
CA ARG A 144 -14.86 17.40 -6.36
C ARG A 144 -15.30 18.10 -5.08
N LEU A 145 -16.33 17.58 -4.42
CA LEU A 145 -16.84 18.10 -3.16
C LEU A 145 -15.77 18.11 -2.05
N MET A 146 -14.97 17.04 -1.93
CA MET A 146 -13.90 16.99 -0.95
C MET A 146 -12.80 18.03 -1.23
N THR A 147 -12.47 18.24 -2.51
CA THR A 147 -11.42 19.19 -2.92
C THR A 147 -11.87 20.64 -2.78
N ASP A 148 -13.01 21.00 -3.37
CA ASP A 148 -13.56 22.36 -3.42
C ASP A 148 -13.82 22.90 -2.01
N HIS A 149 -14.20 22.01 -1.08
CA HIS A 149 -14.53 22.38 0.31
C HIS A 149 -13.42 22.06 1.32
N HIS A 150 -12.22 21.69 0.88
CA HIS A 150 -11.06 21.41 1.74
C HIS A 150 -11.36 20.37 2.85
N CYS A 151 -11.92 19.22 2.47
CA CYS A 151 -12.22 18.13 3.38
C CYS A 151 -11.18 17.00 3.24
N ASN A 152 -10.67 16.51 4.38
CA ASN A 152 -9.69 15.42 4.40
C ASN A 152 -10.32 14.04 4.54
N PHE A 153 -11.52 13.99 5.09
CA PHE A 153 -12.25 12.75 5.37
C PHE A 153 -13.69 12.92 4.92
N VAL A 154 -14.34 11.80 4.63
CA VAL A 154 -15.74 11.74 4.22
C VAL A 154 -16.52 10.75 5.07
N ILE A 155 -17.75 11.10 5.41
CA ILE A 155 -18.70 10.22 6.09
C ILE A 155 -20.00 10.23 5.29
N ILE A 156 -20.43 9.05 4.86
CA ILE A 156 -21.70 8.83 4.18
C ILE A 156 -22.58 8.02 5.13
N LEU A 157 -23.78 8.52 5.42
CA LEU A 157 -24.71 7.90 6.36
C LEU A 157 -26.16 8.11 5.92
N GLY A 158 -27.06 7.33 6.52
CA GLY A 158 -28.49 7.32 6.21
C GLY A 158 -28.94 5.96 5.71
N ASP A 159 -30.11 5.90 5.06
CA ASP A 159 -30.70 4.66 4.57
C ASP A 159 -30.46 4.53 3.06
N LEU A 160 -29.59 3.60 2.69
CA LEU A 160 -29.25 3.34 1.29
C LEU A 160 -30.10 2.26 0.65
N ASN A 161 -30.98 1.57 1.40
CA ASN A 161 -31.76 0.43 0.90
C ASN A 161 -30.94 -0.47 -0.05
N GLN A 162 -29.73 -0.85 0.35
CA GLN A 162 -28.70 -1.39 -0.56
C GLN A 162 -29.04 -2.75 -1.22
N ARG A 163 -30.16 -3.37 -0.82
CA ARG A 163 -30.68 -4.59 -1.44
C ARG A 163 -30.95 -4.35 -2.93
N GLY A 164 -30.30 -5.13 -3.80
CA GLY A 164 -30.42 -5.03 -5.25
C GLY A 164 -29.39 -4.10 -5.94
N ILE A 165 -28.62 -3.31 -5.18
CA ILE A 165 -27.54 -2.45 -5.73
C ILE A 165 -26.19 -2.68 -5.04
N GLN A 166 -26.02 -3.84 -4.39
CA GLN A 166 -24.83 -4.15 -3.59
C GLN A 166 -23.53 -3.93 -4.38
N HIS A 167 -23.50 -4.32 -5.66
CA HIS A 167 -22.34 -4.13 -6.52
C HIS A 167 -21.97 -2.66 -6.75
N SER A 168 -22.96 -1.77 -6.89
CA SER A 168 -22.71 -0.33 -7.05
C SER A 168 -22.23 0.27 -5.73
N CYS A 169 -22.80 -0.13 -4.60
CA CYS A 169 -22.30 0.24 -3.27
C CYS A 169 -20.85 -0.22 -3.07
N ASP A 170 -20.54 -1.49 -3.37
CA ASP A 170 -19.18 -2.04 -3.26
C ASP A 170 -18.19 -1.28 -4.16
N SER A 171 -18.66 -0.81 -5.33
CA SER A 171 -17.85 0.03 -6.23
C SER A 171 -17.53 1.39 -5.60
N LEU A 172 -18.51 2.05 -4.98
CA LEU A 172 -18.30 3.29 -4.23
C LEU A 172 -17.27 3.08 -3.10
N LEU A 173 -17.39 1.98 -2.35
CA LEU A 173 -16.43 1.63 -1.29
C LEU A 173 -15.02 1.43 -1.82
N ALA A 174 -14.89 0.69 -2.93
CA ALA A 174 -13.59 0.38 -3.52
C ALA A 174 -12.89 1.62 -4.11
N VAL A 175 -13.64 2.45 -4.84
CA VAL A 175 -13.13 3.65 -5.51
C VAL A 175 -12.59 4.65 -4.49
N PHE A 176 -13.36 4.95 -3.44
CA PHE A 176 -12.98 5.95 -2.44
C PHE A 176 -12.31 5.35 -1.19
N ASN A 177 -11.98 4.06 -1.21
CA ASN A 177 -11.40 3.33 -0.07
C ASN A 177 -12.20 3.48 1.23
N LEU A 178 -13.52 3.45 1.13
CA LEU A 178 -14.40 3.62 2.27
C LEU A 178 -14.69 2.28 2.94
N GLN A 179 -14.86 2.31 4.25
CA GLN A 179 -15.26 1.14 5.04
C GLN A 179 -16.61 1.40 5.71
N ASN A 180 -17.49 0.40 5.66
CA ASN A 180 -18.74 0.41 6.41
C ASN A 180 -18.49 -0.07 7.85
N TYR A 181 -18.86 0.77 8.82
CA TYR A 181 -18.66 0.51 10.25
C TYR A 181 -19.92 -0.01 10.96
N VAL A 182 -21.02 -0.17 10.23
CA VAL A 182 -22.24 -0.81 10.72
C VAL A 182 -22.17 -2.30 10.39
N THR A 183 -21.87 -3.11 11.41
CA THR A 183 -21.77 -4.58 11.29
C THR A 183 -22.94 -5.31 11.96
N PHE A 184 -23.96 -4.56 12.41
CA PHE A 184 -25.13 -5.07 13.11
C PHE A 184 -26.40 -4.84 12.27
N PRO A 185 -27.47 -5.62 12.50
CA PRO A 185 -28.77 -5.38 11.87
C PRO A 185 -29.30 -3.99 12.22
N THR A 186 -29.82 -3.27 11.24
CA THR A 186 -30.41 -1.93 11.42
C THR A 186 -31.90 -1.90 11.13
N HIS A 187 -32.47 -3.04 10.72
CA HIS A 187 -33.88 -3.19 10.39
C HIS A 187 -34.46 -4.43 11.09
N ARG A 188 -35.73 -4.40 11.48
CA ARG A 188 -36.42 -5.52 12.18
C ARG A 188 -36.34 -6.86 11.44
N SER A 189 -36.19 -6.84 10.11
CA SER A 189 -35.99 -8.05 9.32
C SER A 189 -34.58 -8.68 9.44
N GLY A 190 -33.69 -8.13 10.27
CA GLY A 190 -32.33 -8.61 10.44
C GLY A 190 -31.31 -8.09 9.41
N SER A 191 -31.70 -7.17 8.53
CA SER A 191 -30.78 -6.57 7.55
C SER A 191 -30.08 -5.32 8.06
N SER A 192 -28.89 -5.07 7.52
CA SER A 192 -28.17 -3.80 7.66
C SER A 192 -28.33 -3.02 6.36
N ILE A 193 -29.16 -1.98 6.37
CA ILE A 193 -29.46 -1.12 5.20
C ILE A 193 -29.17 0.36 5.46
N ASP A 194 -28.76 0.69 6.69
CA ASP A 194 -28.43 2.04 7.14
C ASP A 194 -26.91 2.15 7.39
N PRO A 195 -26.07 2.16 6.34
CA PRO A 195 -24.62 2.08 6.52
C PRO A 195 -24.05 3.40 7.06
N VAL A 196 -22.94 3.28 7.78
CA VAL A 196 -22.07 4.43 8.10
C VAL A 196 -20.73 4.14 7.47
N VAL A 197 -20.44 4.85 6.38
CA VAL A 197 -19.29 4.59 5.53
C VAL A 197 -18.32 5.75 5.58
N THR A 198 -17.04 5.48 5.81
CA THR A 198 -16.01 6.53 5.88
C THR A 198 -14.61 6.01 5.56
N ASP A 199 -13.71 6.93 5.21
CA ASP A 199 -12.26 6.74 5.10
C ASP A 199 -11.51 7.00 6.42
N LEU A 200 -12.22 7.32 7.51
CA LEU A 200 -11.62 7.48 8.84
C LEU A 200 -10.97 6.17 9.33
N PRO A 201 -9.84 6.24 10.04
CA PRO A 201 -9.19 5.08 10.64
C PRO A 201 -10.11 4.35 11.63
N SER A 202 -10.05 3.02 11.64
CA SER A 202 -10.95 2.18 12.45
C SER A 202 -10.86 2.35 13.96
N HIS A 203 -9.81 3.00 14.47
CA HIS A 203 -9.65 3.30 15.88
C HIS A 203 -10.17 4.70 16.28
N GLU A 204 -10.58 5.51 15.30
CA GLU A 204 -11.14 6.85 15.51
C GLU A 204 -12.67 6.87 15.42
N ILE A 205 -13.29 5.85 14.83
CA ILE A 205 -14.74 5.74 14.68
C ILE A 205 -15.31 4.51 15.39
N GLN A 206 -16.46 4.69 16.04
CA GLN A 206 -17.24 3.62 16.64
C GLN A 206 -18.72 3.82 16.33
N CYS A 207 -19.39 2.78 15.84
CA CYS A 207 -20.83 2.78 15.59
C CYS A 207 -21.54 1.82 16.57
N SER A 208 -22.68 2.24 17.10
CA SER A 208 -23.53 1.40 17.96
C SER A 208 -25.01 1.61 17.66
N SER A 209 -25.79 0.54 17.70
CA SER A 209 -27.25 0.64 17.66
C SER A 209 -27.79 1.27 18.95
N MET A 210 -28.83 2.08 18.80
CA MET A 210 -29.57 2.73 19.89
C MET A 210 -30.99 2.19 20.05
N GLY A 211 -31.41 1.23 19.20
CA GLY A 211 -32.79 0.75 19.09
C GLY A 211 -33.69 1.63 18.22
N SER A 212 -34.94 1.21 18.04
CA SER A 212 -35.90 1.90 17.17
C SER A 212 -36.44 3.20 17.76
N VAL A 213 -36.64 4.19 16.89
CA VAL A 213 -37.29 5.46 17.23
C VAL A 213 -38.79 5.31 17.04
N GLY A 214 -39.56 5.30 18.13
CA GLY A 214 -41.01 5.16 18.11
C GLY A 214 -41.46 3.88 17.43
N SER A 215 -42.34 4.02 16.44
CA SER A 215 -42.89 2.90 15.66
C SER A 215 -42.03 2.47 14.48
N SER A 216 -40.87 3.11 14.24
CA SER A 216 -39.97 2.78 13.13
C SER A 216 -39.49 1.32 13.21
N ASP A 217 -39.38 0.65 12.07
CA ASP A 217 -38.76 -0.67 11.92
C ASP A 217 -37.25 -0.61 11.68
N HIS A 218 -36.67 0.59 11.67
CA HIS A 218 -35.24 0.82 11.68
C HIS A 218 -34.72 1.09 13.09
N GLU A 219 -33.43 0.81 13.30
CA GLU A 219 -32.69 1.17 14.50
C GLU A 219 -31.91 2.48 14.26
N ALA A 220 -31.95 3.39 15.24
CA ALA A 220 -31.10 4.57 15.22
C ALA A 220 -29.64 4.18 15.50
N ILE A 221 -28.71 4.87 14.85
CA ILE A 221 -27.28 4.60 14.93
C ILE A 221 -26.59 5.80 15.60
N LEU A 222 -25.78 5.50 16.62
CA LEU A 222 -24.83 6.46 17.19
C LEU A 222 -23.46 6.23 16.57
N THR A 223 -22.96 7.23 15.84
CA THR A 223 -21.60 7.28 15.35
C THR A 223 -20.77 8.20 16.23
N LYS A 224 -19.76 7.65 16.89
CA LYS A 224 -18.82 8.38 17.74
C LYS A 224 -17.47 8.48 17.05
N ILE A 225 -16.97 9.70 16.89
CA ILE A 225 -15.69 10.01 16.25
C ILE A 225 -14.78 10.65 17.29
N THR A 226 -13.61 10.05 17.51
CA THR A 226 -12.63 10.47 18.52
C THR A 226 -11.49 11.20 17.82
N PHE A 227 -11.35 12.51 18.06
CA PHE A 227 -10.22 13.27 17.54
C PHE A 227 -9.02 13.11 18.47
N LYS A 228 -8.12 12.19 18.14
CA LYS A 228 -6.76 12.29 18.68
C LYS A 228 -6.07 13.37 17.88
N ARG A 229 -5.65 14.46 18.52
CA ARG A 229 -4.62 15.31 17.92
C ARG A 229 -3.30 14.58 18.14
N PRO A 230 -2.66 13.94 17.13
CA PRO A 230 -1.24 13.70 17.27
C PRO A 230 -0.64 15.11 17.26
N ARG A 231 -0.12 15.56 18.39
CA ARG A 231 1.05 16.39 18.25
C ARG A 231 2.08 15.45 17.65
N ASP A 232 2.30 15.59 16.34
CA ASP A 232 3.62 15.23 15.84
C ASP A 232 4.58 15.98 16.76
N GLU A 233 5.36 15.24 17.54
CA GLU A 233 6.56 15.83 18.11
C GLU A 233 7.28 16.41 16.90
N SER A 234 7.35 17.74 16.82
CA SER A 234 8.11 18.38 15.77
C SER A 234 9.54 17.90 15.98
N ILE A 235 9.98 16.93 15.18
CA ILE A 235 11.38 16.54 15.20
C ILE A 235 12.10 17.76 14.62
N PRO A 236 12.92 18.48 15.41
CA PRO A 236 13.71 19.55 14.86
C PRO A 236 14.61 18.93 13.80
N ARG A 237 14.36 19.27 12.54
CA ARG A 237 15.24 18.89 11.43
C ARG A 237 16.23 20.01 11.20
N THR A 238 17.50 19.71 11.27
CA THR A 238 18.55 20.64 10.85
C THR A 238 18.55 20.69 9.34
N LEU A 239 18.25 21.86 8.77
CA LEU A 239 18.36 22.13 7.34
C LEU A 239 19.62 22.93 7.10
N TRP A 240 20.42 22.49 6.13
CA TRP A 240 21.57 23.25 5.67
C TRP A 240 21.11 24.45 4.85
N GLN A 241 21.43 25.66 5.31
CA GLN A 241 21.23 26.90 4.56
C GLN A 241 22.39 27.08 3.58
N TRP A 242 22.25 26.47 2.40
CA TRP A 242 23.33 26.41 1.41
C TRP A 242 23.75 27.78 0.85
N GLU A 243 22.82 28.72 0.75
CA GLU A 243 23.06 30.08 0.22
C GLU A 243 23.91 30.92 1.18
N SER A 244 23.76 30.70 2.49
CA SER A 244 24.50 31.41 3.54
C SER A 244 25.76 30.67 3.99
N ALA A 245 26.13 29.58 3.32
CA ALA A 245 27.27 28.76 3.72
C ALA A 245 28.60 29.46 3.40
N ASP A 246 29.51 29.51 4.38
CA ASP A 246 30.86 30.02 4.18
C ASP A 246 31.74 28.97 3.48
N TRP A 247 31.58 28.92 2.15
CA TRP A 247 32.29 27.96 1.30
C TRP A 247 33.80 28.17 1.29
N CYS A 248 34.26 29.41 1.45
CA CYS A 248 35.69 29.74 1.45
C CYS A 248 36.36 29.18 2.71
N LYS A 249 35.75 29.37 3.88
CA LYS A 249 36.27 28.81 5.13
C LYS A 249 36.30 27.29 5.11
N LEU A 250 35.27 26.63 4.55
CA LEU A 250 35.25 25.18 4.41
C LEU A 250 36.33 24.69 3.43
N ARG A 251 36.53 25.38 2.29
CA ARG A 251 37.62 25.09 1.34
C ARG A 251 38.98 25.14 2.03
N ASN A 252 39.27 26.27 2.69
CA ASN A 252 40.53 26.49 3.39
C ASN A 252 40.74 25.43 4.47
N SER A 253 39.69 25.06 5.20
CA SER A 253 39.77 23.99 6.19
C SER A 253 40.09 22.63 5.57
N LEU A 254 39.49 22.28 4.42
CA LEU A 254 39.76 21.01 3.73
C LEU A 254 41.20 20.96 3.19
N GLU A 255 41.70 22.06 2.66
CA GLU A 255 43.06 22.18 2.13
C GLU A 255 44.13 22.17 3.24
N GLN A 256 43.85 22.78 4.40
CA GLN A 256 44.75 22.83 5.54
C GLN A 256 44.70 21.57 6.41
N THR A 257 43.73 20.67 6.19
CA THR A 257 43.62 19.43 6.94
C THR A 257 44.72 18.46 6.51
N ASP A 258 45.54 18.01 7.47
CA ASP A 258 46.47 16.91 7.26
C ASP A 258 45.70 15.57 7.21
N TRP A 259 45.25 15.24 6.01
CA TRP A 259 44.53 13.99 5.74
C TRP A 259 45.38 12.74 5.96
N GLU A 260 46.72 12.84 5.91
CA GLU A 260 47.59 11.70 6.13
C GLU A 260 47.55 11.28 7.60
N SER A 261 47.67 12.25 8.51
CA SER A 261 47.51 12.03 9.96
C SER A 261 46.11 11.50 10.31
N VAL A 262 45.06 12.08 9.72
CA VAL A 262 43.66 11.67 9.98
C VAL A 262 43.40 10.21 9.56
N LEU A 263 44.01 9.75 8.48
CA LEU A 263 43.85 8.37 7.98
C LEU A 263 44.72 7.36 8.73
N GLN A 264 45.77 7.80 9.43
CA GLN A 264 46.72 6.96 10.16
C GLN A 264 46.45 6.84 11.67
N ASP A 265 45.52 7.62 12.24
CA ASP A 265 45.20 7.63 13.69
C ASP A 265 44.77 6.24 14.23
N PRO A 266 45.60 5.58 15.08
CA PRO A 266 45.32 4.25 15.62
C PRO A 266 44.17 4.23 16.64
N THR A 267 43.83 5.35 17.28
CA THR A 267 42.80 5.41 18.34
C THR A 267 41.37 5.24 17.79
N ARG A 268 41.20 5.31 16.46
CA ARG A 268 39.94 5.08 15.75
C ARG A 268 39.90 3.78 14.95
N ALA A 269 40.98 3.00 14.95
CA ALA A 269 41.06 1.72 14.24
C ALA A 269 40.71 0.54 15.17
N PRO A 270 39.78 -0.36 14.80
CA PRO A 270 39.53 -1.54 15.62
C PRO A 270 40.72 -2.50 15.56
N SER A 271 41.09 -3.00 16.74
CA SER A 271 42.20 -3.91 17.04
C SER A 271 42.36 -5.07 16.05
N SER A 272 43.63 -5.42 15.84
CA SER A 272 44.13 -6.37 14.85
C SER A 272 43.62 -7.80 15.04
N LEU A 273 43.31 -8.46 13.93
CA LEU A 273 43.19 -9.92 13.80
C LEU A 273 44.21 -10.40 12.74
N PRO A 274 44.67 -11.66 12.78
CA PRO A 274 45.91 -12.08 12.16
C PRO A 274 45.89 -11.95 10.64
N VAL A 275 47.02 -11.48 10.10
CA VAL A 275 47.31 -11.44 8.67
C VAL A 275 47.55 -12.88 8.21
N VAL A 276 46.60 -13.43 7.45
CA VAL A 276 46.83 -14.69 6.72
C VAL A 276 47.55 -14.35 5.42
N ALA A 277 48.79 -14.83 5.30
CA ALA A 277 49.59 -14.75 4.09
C ALA A 277 48.99 -15.69 3.02
N GLY A 278 48.47 -15.12 1.94
CA GLY A 278 48.01 -15.83 0.76
C GLY A 278 47.79 -14.85 -0.38
N GLY A 279 48.36 -15.16 -1.56
CA GLY A 279 48.55 -14.30 -2.75
C GLY A 279 47.63 -13.08 -2.90
N ARG A 280 48.23 -11.88 -2.80
CA ARG A 280 47.54 -10.59 -2.94
C ARG A 280 47.33 -10.24 -4.42
N LEU A 281 46.22 -9.54 -4.72
CA LEU A 281 46.20 -8.53 -5.78
C LEU A 281 47.36 -7.57 -5.46
N THR A 282 48.45 -7.64 -6.21
CA THR A 282 49.64 -6.82 -5.95
C THR A 282 49.39 -5.36 -6.32
N SER A 283 48.43 -5.06 -7.21
CA SER A 283 47.98 -3.70 -7.46
C SER A 283 46.52 -3.63 -7.96
N PHE A 284 45.72 -2.80 -7.29
CA PHE A 284 44.50 -2.22 -7.82
C PHE A 284 44.72 -0.71 -7.77
N SER A 285 44.94 -0.08 -8.93
CA SER A 285 45.18 1.35 -9.00
C SER A 285 43.87 2.08 -9.20
N LEU A 286 43.27 2.56 -8.12
CA LEU A 286 42.26 3.61 -8.18
C LEU A 286 42.97 4.93 -8.45
N SER A 287 42.72 5.57 -9.59
CA SER A 287 43.34 6.85 -9.93
C SER A 287 42.57 8.02 -9.32
N GLU A 288 43.28 9.13 -9.09
CA GLU A 288 42.63 10.37 -8.63
C GLU A 288 41.67 10.92 -9.69
N ALA A 289 41.93 10.69 -10.97
CA ALA A 289 41.04 11.09 -12.07
C ALA A 289 39.68 10.40 -11.97
N GLU A 290 39.65 9.07 -11.80
CA GLU A 290 38.40 8.30 -11.66
C GLU A 290 37.57 8.74 -10.45
N VAL A 291 38.23 9.05 -9.32
CA VAL A 291 37.56 9.53 -8.12
C VAL A 291 36.98 10.93 -8.34
N ARG A 292 37.74 11.83 -8.97
CA ARG A 292 37.28 13.18 -9.30
C ARG A 292 36.08 13.15 -10.25
N ASP A 293 36.15 12.35 -11.30
CA ASP A 293 35.07 12.21 -12.28
C ASP A 293 33.81 11.68 -11.59
N SER A 294 33.95 10.68 -10.73
CA SER A 294 32.85 10.12 -9.93
C SER A 294 32.22 11.16 -9.01
N LEU A 295 33.02 11.99 -8.34
CA LEU A 295 32.55 13.08 -7.47
C LEU A 295 31.83 14.17 -8.28
N SER A 296 32.37 14.55 -9.44
CA SER A 296 31.81 15.59 -10.31
C SER A 296 30.46 15.19 -10.93
N ALA A 297 30.23 13.89 -11.12
CA ALA A 297 29.01 13.32 -11.67
C ALA A 297 27.89 13.09 -10.62
N LEU A 298 28.13 13.40 -9.34
CA LEU A 298 27.14 13.20 -8.28
C LEU A 298 25.88 14.05 -8.49
N LYS A 299 24.72 13.42 -8.27
CA LYS A 299 23.41 14.10 -8.28
C LYS A 299 23.17 14.79 -6.94
N GLU A 300 23.17 16.12 -6.95
CA GLU A 300 23.04 16.97 -5.76
C GLU A 300 21.74 16.81 -4.97
N GLY A 301 20.64 16.47 -5.65
CA GLY A 301 19.31 16.30 -5.02
C GLY A 301 19.11 14.98 -4.29
N LYS A 302 20.14 14.15 -4.13
CA LYS A 302 20.03 12.85 -3.45
C LYS A 302 20.08 13.03 -1.92
N ALA A 303 19.39 12.12 -1.24
CA ALA A 303 19.32 12.09 0.22
C ALA A 303 20.72 11.88 0.84
N VAL A 304 20.91 12.49 2.00
CA VAL A 304 22.14 12.39 2.79
C VAL A 304 22.16 11.06 3.54
N GLY A 305 23.30 10.37 3.56
CA GLY A 305 23.45 9.12 4.31
C GLY A 305 23.62 9.35 5.82
N PRO A 306 23.76 8.27 6.61
CA PRO A 306 23.95 8.34 8.06
C PRO A 306 25.18 9.17 8.50
N GLU A 307 26.15 9.34 7.60
CA GLU A 307 27.35 10.17 7.79
C GLU A 307 27.09 11.67 7.74
N GLY A 308 25.91 12.13 7.28
CA GLY A 308 25.56 13.55 7.26
C GLY A 308 26.24 14.37 6.15
N VAL A 309 26.97 13.73 5.22
CA VAL A 309 27.69 14.41 4.14
C VAL A 309 26.82 14.52 2.88
N SER A 310 26.46 15.74 2.50
CA SER A 310 25.62 15.97 1.32
C SER A 310 26.36 15.74 0.01
N PRO A 311 25.71 15.13 -1.02
CA PRO A 311 26.26 15.08 -2.38
C PRO A 311 26.64 16.45 -2.95
N ARG A 312 25.98 17.52 -2.50
CA ARG A 312 26.34 18.91 -2.86
C ARG A 312 27.76 19.28 -2.43
N VAL A 313 28.14 18.89 -1.21
CA VAL A 313 29.49 19.15 -0.67
C VAL A 313 30.52 18.31 -1.42
N LEU A 314 30.25 17.01 -1.61
CA LEU A 314 31.15 16.08 -2.31
C LEU A 314 31.44 16.52 -3.74
N ARG A 315 30.42 17.01 -4.45
CA ARG A 315 30.56 17.51 -5.81
C ARG A 315 31.31 18.84 -5.86
N ARG A 316 30.94 19.79 -5.00
CA ARG A 316 31.50 21.15 -4.96
C ARG A 316 32.96 21.20 -4.53
N PHE A 317 33.39 20.28 -3.66
CA PHE A 317 34.78 20.14 -3.22
C PHE A 317 35.45 18.90 -3.81
N SER A 318 35.03 18.49 -5.01
CA SER A 318 35.58 17.30 -5.68
C SER A 318 37.09 17.40 -5.82
N THR A 319 37.63 18.59 -6.12
CA THR A 319 39.08 18.84 -6.26
C THR A 319 39.86 18.57 -4.97
N GLU A 320 39.43 19.15 -3.86
CA GLU A 320 40.08 19.08 -2.55
C GLU A 320 39.91 17.69 -1.92
N LEU A 321 38.77 17.05 -2.16
CA LEU A 321 38.45 15.73 -1.61
C LEU A 321 38.99 14.57 -2.44
N THR A 322 39.44 14.80 -3.69
CA THR A 322 39.91 13.74 -4.59
C THR A 322 41.05 12.95 -3.94
N SER A 323 42.11 13.64 -3.50
CA SER A 323 43.27 12.96 -2.92
C SER A 323 42.96 12.19 -1.64
N PRO A 324 42.31 12.78 -0.60
CA PRO A 324 42.00 12.05 0.62
C PRO A 324 41.01 10.89 0.40
N LEU A 325 40.00 11.04 -0.45
CA LEU A 325 39.07 9.95 -0.75
C LEU A 325 39.76 8.83 -1.54
N THR A 326 40.67 9.16 -2.46
CA THR A 326 41.47 8.16 -3.18
C THR A 326 42.31 7.34 -2.21
N LYS A 327 43.00 7.99 -1.26
CA LYS A 327 43.77 7.31 -0.21
C LYS A 327 42.87 6.44 0.66
N LEU A 328 41.71 6.95 1.09
CA LEU A 328 40.72 6.20 1.88
C LEU A 328 40.22 4.96 1.14
N PHE A 329 39.80 5.10 -0.11
CA PHE A 329 39.30 3.97 -0.91
C PHE A 329 40.39 2.92 -1.14
N ARG A 330 41.63 3.34 -1.43
CA ARG A 330 42.78 2.42 -1.52
C ARG A 330 43.00 1.68 -0.20
N ALA A 331 42.93 2.36 0.94
CA ALA A 331 43.05 1.73 2.26
C ALA A 331 41.91 0.73 2.52
N ILE A 332 40.65 1.08 2.23
CA ILE A 332 39.49 0.19 2.35
C ILE A 332 39.70 -1.09 1.53
N LEU A 333 40.17 -0.95 0.29
CA LEU A 333 40.41 -2.07 -0.62
C LEU A 333 41.60 -2.93 -0.19
N HIS A 334 42.69 -2.30 0.24
CA HIS A 334 43.90 -3.00 0.70
C HIS A 334 43.65 -3.79 1.99
N HIS A 335 42.92 -3.19 2.94
CA HIS A 335 42.61 -3.82 4.23
C HIS A 335 41.32 -4.65 4.23
N ASN A 336 40.51 -4.58 3.16
CA ASN A 336 39.19 -5.21 3.05
C ASN A 336 38.25 -4.87 4.23
N ARG A 337 38.32 -3.62 4.71
CA ARG A 337 37.54 -3.13 5.85
C ARG A 337 36.71 -1.93 5.42
N TRP A 338 35.39 -2.11 5.40
CA TRP A 338 34.43 -1.07 5.07
C TRP A 338 33.95 -0.34 6.33
N PRO A 339 33.83 1.00 6.31
CA PRO A 339 33.24 1.75 7.40
C PRO A 339 31.87 1.20 7.79
N ARG A 340 31.59 1.05 9.09
CA ARG A 340 30.31 0.51 9.58
C ARG A 340 29.13 1.39 9.13
N LEU A 341 29.32 2.72 9.13
CA LEU A 341 28.30 3.69 8.70
C LEU A 341 27.86 3.50 7.24
N TRP A 342 28.78 3.12 6.34
CA TRP A 342 28.46 2.88 4.93
C TRP A 342 27.65 1.60 4.69
N LYS A 343 27.50 0.75 5.72
CA LYS A 343 26.64 -0.45 5.67
C LYS A 343 25.23 -0.17 6.20
N THR A 344 24.95 1.05 6.64
CA THR A 344 23.67 1.47 7.21
C THR A 344 22.97 2.46 6.27
N SER A 345 21.64 2.47 6.26
CA SER A 345 20.85 3.41 5.47
C SER A 345 19.66 3.93 6.28
N HIS A 346 19.30 5.19 6.09
CA HIS A 346 18.09 5.77 6.68
C HIS A 346 16.93 5.59 5.69
N VAL A 347 15.94 4.79 6.10
CA VAL A 347 14.71 4.59 5.33
C VAL A 347 13.61 5.42 5.97
N ILE A 348 13.17 6.49 5.28
CA ILE A 348 12.06 7.33 5.73
C ILE A 348 10.85 6.98 4.87
N PRO A 349 9.84 6.26 5.41
CA PRO A 349 8.61 6.00 4.68
C PRO A 349 7.84 7.30 4.51
N VAL A 350 7.66 7.74 3.25
CA VAL A 350 6.84 8.90 2.93
C VAL A 350 5.43 8.42 2.64
N HIS A 351 4.49 8.74 3.52
CA HIS A 351 3.09 8.46 3.32
C HIS A 351 2.51 9.43 2.27
N LYS A 352 2.30 8.96 1.04
CA LYS A 352 1.51 9.69 0.05
C LYS A 352 0.05 9.63 0.51
N LYS A 353 -0.51 10.78 0.92
CA LYS A 353 -1.92 10.86 1.33
C LYS A 353 -2.83 10.51 0.14
N GLY A 354 -3.85 9.66 0.37
CA GLY A 354 -5.03 9.57 -0.50
C GLY A 354 -5.12 8.46 -1.54
N SER A 355 -4.46 7.30 -1.40
CA SER A 355 -4.60 6.23 -2.41
C SER A 355 -4.64 4.81 -1.84
N SER A 356 -5.73 4.08 -2.12
CA SER A 356 -5.85 2.62 -1.99
C SER A 356 -5.28 1.85 -3.17
N ALA A 357 -4.80 2.54 -4.20
CA ALA A 357 -3.96 1.96 -5.23
C ALA A 357 -2.59 1.64 -4.65
N LYS A 358 -2.08 0.42 -4.89
CA LYS A 358 -0.65 0.11 -4.73
C LYS A 358 0.11 0.77 -5.88
N ALA A 359 0.20 2.09 -5.87
CA ALA A 359 0.95 2.87 -6.83
C ALA A 359 2.43 2.88 -6.41
N TYR A 360 3.28 2.21 -7.18
CA TYR A 360 4.68 2.63 -7.23
C TYR A 360 4.74 3.85 -8.13
N ALA A 361 5.68 4.76 -7.86
CA ALA A 361 5.65 6.14 -8.37
C ALA A 361 5.55 6.30 -9.89
N ASP A 362 5.71 5.23 -10.69
CA ASP A 362 5.74 5.27 -12.15
C ASP A 362 4.79 4.25 -12.84
N ASP A 363 4.12 3.34 -12.12
CA ASP A 363 3.33 2.23 -12.72
C ASP A 363 2.00 1.96 -11.99
N VAL A 364 0.88 2.02 -12.72
CA VAL A 364 -0.45 1.60 -12.23
C VAL A 364 -0.81 0.24 -12.83
N THR A 365 -1.20 -0.73 -11.98
CA THR A 365 -1.63 -2.07 -12.42
C THR A 365 -3.05 -2.36 -11.96
N VAL A 366 -3.94 -2.64 -12.91
CA VAL A 366 -5.33 -3.08 -12.65
C VAL A 366 -5.44 -4.57 -12.94
N SER A 367 -6.01 -5.33 -11.99
CA SER A 367 -6.27 -6.76 -12.19
C SER A 367 -7.67 -7.18 -11.76
N VAL A 368 -8.31 -8.01 -12.58
CA VAL A 368 -9.65 -8.55 -12.31
C VAL A 368 -9.68 -10.04 -12.61
N SER A 369 -10.35 -10.80 -11.76
CA SER A 369 -10.67 -12.21 -12.00
C SER A 369 -12.16 -12.46 -12.13
N PHE A 370 -12.54 -13.32 -13.07
CA PHE A 370 -13.94 -13.64 -13.37
C PHE A 370 -14.13 -15.13 -13.69
N ALA A 371 -15.38 -15.59 -13.62
CA ALA A 371 -15.80 -16.94 -13.99
C ALA A 371 -16.27 -17.00 -15.46
N PRO A 372 -16.24 -18.18 -16.12
CA PRO A 372 -16.75 -18.32 -17.48
C PRO A 372 -18.22 -17.94 -17.55
N GLY A 373 -18.60 -17.14 -18.55
CA GLY A 373 -19.95 -16.58 -18.70
C GLY A 373 -20.10 -15.13 -18.20
N ASP A 374 -19.19 -14.65 -17.33
CA ASP A 374 -19.23 -13.27 -16.80
C ASP A 374 -18.35 -12.29 -17.62
N GLU A 375 -17.95 -12.68 -18.82
CA GLU A 375 -16.97 -11.96 -19.64
C GLU A 375 -17.44 -10.55 -19.97
N THR A 376 -18.68 -10.41 -20.47
CA THR A 376 -19.25 -9.12 -20.87
C THR A 376 -19.36 -8.16 -19.69
N SER A 377 -19.82 -8.65 -18.53
CA SER A 377 -19.92 -7.86 -17.30
C SER A 377 -18.53 -7.40 -16.83
N THR A 378 -17.54 -8.29 -16.92
CA THR A 378 -16.16 -7.98 -16.52
C THR A 378 -15.49 -6.99 -17.45
N ILE A 379 -15.68 -7.12 -18.77
CA ILE A 379 -15.18 -6.17 -19.77
C ILE A 379 -15.80 -4.80 -19.53
N SER A 380 -17.11 -4.73 -19.28
CA SER A 380 -17.80 -3.49 -18.92
C SER A 380 -17.18 -2.84 -17.69
N ARG A 381 -16.99 -3.62 -16.60
CA ARG A 381 -16.35 -3.14 -15.37
C ARG A 381 -14.93 -2.63 -15.58
N LEU A 382 -14.14 -3.33 -16.38
CA LEU A 382 -12.77 -2.92 -16.70
C LEU A 382 -12.74 -1.62 -17.51
N ASN A 383 -13.62 -1.47 -18.51
CA ASN A 383 -13.76 -0.22 -19.26
C ASN A 383 -14.23 0.93 -18.36
N THR A 384 -15.15 0.70 -17.42
CA THR A 384 -15.52 1.71 -16.42
C THR A 384 -14.32 2.12 -15.57
N ILE A 385 -13.52 1.17 -15.09
CA ILE A 385 -12.30 1.47 -14.30
C ILE A 385 -11.29 2.27 -15.14
N LEU A 386 -11.07 1.89 -16.39
CA LEU A 386 -10.17 2.60 -17.30
C LEU A 386 -10.65 4.03 -17.60
N HIS A 387 -11.96 4.22 -17.77
CA HIS A 387 -12.55 5.55 -17.95
C HIS A 387 -12.41 6.41 -16.68
N LEU A 388 -12.60 5.83 -15.49
CA LEU A 388 -12.34 6.53 -14.23
C LEU A 388 -10.86 6.92 -14.08
N LEU A 389 -9.94 6.07 -14.53
CA LEU A 389 -8.51 6.39 -14.57
C LEU A 389 -8.23 7.55 -15.53
N GLU A 390 -8.86 7.59 -16.70
CA GLU A 390 -8.76 8.69 -17.66
C GLU A 390 -9.21 10.02 -17.02
N ILE A 391 -10.38 10.05 -16.39
CA ILE A 391 -10.90 11.22 -15.67
C ILE A 391 -9.94 11.65 -14.56
N TRP A 392 -9.43 10.69 -13.78
CA TRP A 392 -8.43 10.95 -12.75
C TRP A 392 -7.16 11.55 -13.34
N GLY A 393 -6.66 11.02 -14.46
CA GLY A 393 -5.46 11.53 -15.13
C GLY A 393 -5.64 12.96 -15.61
N GLN A 394 -6.75 13.25 -16.30
CA GLN A 394 -7.10 14.61 -16.73
C GLN A 394 -7.14 15.59 -15.55
N ARG A 395 -7.75 15.17 -14.44
CA ARG A 395 -7.87 15.98 -13.22
C ARG A 395 -6.52 16.28 -12.57
N TRP A 396 -5.62 15.31 -12.53
CA TRP A 396 -4.31 15.44 -11.88
C TRP A 396 -3.18 15.81 -12.85
N GLN A 397 -3.52 16.19 -14.09
CA GLN A 397 -2.57 16.52 -15.15
C GLN A 397 -1.59 15.36 -15.46
N VAL A 398 -2.05 14.12 -15.29
CA VAL A 398 -1.33 12.91 -15.66
C VAL A 398 -1.84 12.47 -17.03
N SER A 399 -0.95 12.48 -18.03
CA SER A 399 -1.23 11.92 -19.34
C SER A 399 -0.85 10.45 -19.37
N PHE A 400 -1.79 9.60 -19.76
CA PHE A 400 -1.49 8.20 -20.01
C PHE A 400 -0.94 8.02 -21.42
N ALA A 401 -0.05 7.05 -21.60
CA ALA A 401 0.42 6.67 -22.92
C ALA A 401 -0.29 5.37 -23.33
N PRO A 402 -1.44 5.43 -24.03
CA PRO A 402 -2.19 4.22 -24.42
C PRO A 402 -1.33 3.22 -25.19
N ASN A 403 -0.39 3.69 -26.00
CA ASN A 403 0.56 2.86 -26.74
C ASN A 403 1.60 2.14 -25.85
N LYS A 404 1.90 2.68 -24.66
CA LYS A 404 2.75 2.03 -23.65
C LYS A 404 1.92 1.16 -22.69
N THR A 405 0.59 1.31 -22.68
CA THR A 405 -0.31 0.53 -21.84
C THR A 405 -0.41 -0.90 -22.35
N GLN A 406 -0.13 -1.87 -21.48
CA GLN A 406 -0.08 -3.28 -21.85
C GLN A 406 -1.23 -4.06 -21.20
N LEU A 407 -1.88 -4.89 -22.02
CA LEU A 407 -2.92 -5.83 -21.61
C LEU A 407 -2.36 -7.26 -21.65
N LEU A 408 -2.41 -7.98 -20.53
CA LEU A 408 -2.18 -9.43 -20.48
C LEU A 408 -3.46 -10.18 -20.09
N VAL A 409 -3.84 -11.15 -20.92
CA VAL A 409 -4.98 -12.04 -20.68
C VAL A 409 -4.44 -13.41 -20.29
N VAL A 410 -4.71 -13.84 -19.06
CA VAL A 410 -4.35 -15.18 -18.59
C VAL A 410 -5.60 -16.06 -18.61
N SER A 411 -5.63 -17.01 -19.54
CA SER A 411 -6.75 -17.95 -19.70
C SER A 411 -6.31 -19.28 -20.33
N ARG A 412 -7.06 -20.34 -20.04
CA ARG A 412 -6.96 -21.64 -20.75
C ARG A 412 -7.82 -21.70 -22.02
N THR A 413 -8.72 -20.74 -22.19
CA THR A 413 -9.66 -20.60 -23.31
C THR A 413 -9.40 -19.28 -24.03
N ARG A 414 -9.81 -19.19 -25.30
CA ARG A 414 -9.70 -17.92 -26.04
C ARG A 414 -10.89 -17.04 -25.70
N HIS A 415 -10.63 -15.76 -25.45
CA HIS A 415 -11.65 -14.74 -25.21
C HIS A 415 -11.34 -13.52 -26.09
N ASP A 416 -12.37 -12.91 -26.68
CA ASP A 416 -12.26 -11.63 -27.37
C ASP A 416 -12.45 -10.50 -26.35
N ILE A 417 -11.34 -9.99 -25.80
CA ILE A 417 -11.37 -8.92 -24.80
C ILE A 417 -10.99 -7.61 -25.46
N ARG A 418 -11.95 -6.69 -25.54
CA ARG A 418 -11.76 -5.35 -26.11
C ARG A 418 -11.88 -4.31 -25.01
N LEU A 419 -10.73 -3.79 -24.59
CA LEU A 419 -10.69 -2.66 -23.67
C LEU A 419 -10.35 -1.37 -24.41
N PHE A 420 -10.97 -0.29 -23.98
CA PHE A 420 -10.75 1.06 -24.49
C PHE A 420 -10.14 1.92 -23.39
N PHE A 421 -9.06 2.63 -23.69
CA PHE A 421 -8.38 3.50 -22.76
C PHE A 421 -7.75 4.68 -23.48
N ASP A 422 -8.06 5.89 -23.02
CA ASP A 422 -7.45 7.14 -23.49
C ASP A 422 -7.46 7.29 -25.02
N GLY A 423 -8.64 7.09 -25.62
CA GLY A 423 -8.83 7.21 -27.08
C GLY A 423 -8.43 5.99 -27.92
N ALA A 424 -7.86 4.93 -27.33
CA ALA A 424 -7.34 3.78 -28.06
C ALA A 424 -7.83 2.42 -27.55
N PHE A 425 -7.94 1.43 -28.44
CA PHE A 425 -8.16 0.05 -28.06
C PHE A 425 -6.85 -0.61 -27.60
N LEU A 426 -6.88 -1.26 -26.44
CA LEU A 426 -5.73 -2.00 -25.91
C LEU A 426 -5.61 -3.37 -26.58
N THR A 427 -4.44 -3.65 -27.15
CA THR A 427 -4.14 -4.95 -27.77
C THR A 427 -3.57 -5.93 -26.75
N PRO A 428 -4.07 -7.18 -26.67
CA PRO A 428 -3.46 -8.21 -25.84
C PRO A 428 -2.03 -8.55 -26.23
N SER A 429 -1.14 -8.48 -25.25
CA SER A 429 0.24 -8.94 -25.32
C SER A 429 0.36 -10.34 -24.72
N ARG A 430 1.34 -11.12 -25.21
CA ARG A 430 1.69 -12.44 -24.63
C ARG A 430 2.60 -12.34 -23.41
N GLU A 431 3.23 -11.17 -23.23
CA GLU A 431 4.16 -10.92 -22.13
C GLU A 431 3.88 -9.55 -21.51
N LEU A 432 3.98 -9.47 -20.19
CA LEU A 432 3.83 -8.24 -19.42
C LEU A 432 4.94 -8.14 -18.39
N LYS A 433 5.61 -7.00 -18.32
CA LYS A 433 6.67 -6.75 -17.33
C LYS A 433 6.15 -5.88 -16.19
N ILE A 434 6.19 -6.42 -14.97
CA ILE A 434 5.78 -5.74 -13.73
C ILE A 434 6.96 -5.79 -12.76
N LEU A 435 7.44 -4.63 -12.29
CA LEU A 435 8.51 -4.51 -11.28
C LEU A 435 9.74 -5.41 -11.58
N GLY A 436 10.15 -5.46 -12.86
CA GLY A 436 11.29 -6.27 -13.29
C GLY A 436 11.02 -7.76 -13.54
N VAL A 437 9.80 -8.25 -13.26
CA VAL A 437 9.37 -9.64 -13.53
C VAL A 437 8.53 -9.70 -14.80
N THR A 438 8.82 -10.66 -15.69
CA THR A 438 8.04 -10.86 -16.92
C THR A 438 7.04 -12.00 -16.72
N TYR A 439 5.76 -11.71 -16.90
CA TYR A 439 4.65 -12.65 -16.84
C TYR A 439 4.24 -13.01 -18.27
N ASP A 440 4.18 -14.29 -18.60
CA ASP A 440 3.60 -14.78 -19.86
C ASP A 440 2.12 -15.14 -19.69
N ASP A 441 1.38 -15.17 -20.79
CA ASP A 441 -0.05 -15.52 -20.87
C ASP A 441 -0.41 -16.88 -20.26
N LYS A 442 0.58 -17.77 -20.09
CA LYS A 442 0.46 -19.10 -19.49
C LYS A 442 1.05 -19.19 -18.08
N LEU A 443 1.56 -18.08 -17.53
CA LEU A 443 2.22 -18.00 -16.22
C LEU A 443 3.30 -19.09 -16.04
N THR A 444 4.02 -19.43 -17.11
CA THR A 444 5.12 -20.40 -17.08
C THR A 444 6.42 -19.80 -16.56
N PHE A 445 6.53 -18.47 -16.59
CA PHE A 445 7.71 -17.66 -16.33
C PHE A 445 8.95 -18.05 -17.15
N LYS A 446 8.76 -18.83 -18.22
CA LYS A 446 9.86 -19.30 -19.08
C LYS A 446 10.64 -18.13 -19.69
N PRO A 447 9.99 -17.10 -20.29
CA PRO A 447 10.72 -15.97 -20.87
C PRO A 447 11.54 -15.23 -19.81
N HIS A 448 10.95 -15.01 -18.63
CA HIS A 448 11.62 -14.34 -17.51
C HIS A 448 12.87 -15.10 -17.03
N ILE A 449 12.73 -16.39 -16.75
CA ILE A 449 13.83 -17.22 -16.23
C ILE A 449 14.96 -17.35 -17.27
N MET A 450 14.61 -17.48 -18.55
CA MET A 450 15.61 -17.52 -19.63
C MET A 450 16.36 -16.19 -19.74
N GLN A 451 15.67 -15.07 -19.65
CA GLN A 451 16.31 -13.75 -19.66
C GLN A 451 17.21 -13.54 -18.44
N LEU A 452 16.75 -13.95 -17.26
CA LEU A 452 17.51 -13.89 -16.02
C LEU A 452 18.79 -14.72 -16.12
N ALA A 453 18.70 -15.95 -16.63
CA ALA A 453 19.85 -16.82 -16.86
C ALA A 453 20.85 -16.23 -17.84
N ARG A 454 20.38 -15.62 -18.94
CA ARG A 454 21.24 -14.96 -19.94
C ARG A 454 22.01 -13.79 -19.34
N THR A 455 21.32 -12.90 -18.63
CA THR A 455 21.95 -11.76 -17.96
C THR A 455 23.00 -12.24 -16.96
N ALA A 456 22.65 -13.20 -16.10
CA ALA A 456 23.58 -13.74 -15.11
C ALA A 456 24.78 -14.46 -15.77
N ALA A 457 24.57 -15.17 -16.89
CA ALA A 457 25.65 -15.80 -17.64
C ALA A 457 26.61 -14.77 -18.27
N GLY A 458 26.10 -13.64 -18.75
CA GLY A 458 26.93 -12.52 -19.25
C GLY A 458 27.76 -11.86 -18.16
N GLN A 459 27.16 -11.63 -16.99
CA GLN A 459 27.89 -11.14 -15.81
C GLN A 459 28.96 -12.16 -15.37
N LEU A 460 28.64 -13.45 -15.42
CA LEU A 460 29.56 -14.51 -15.07
C LEU A 460 30.73 -14.64 -16.07
N ALA A 461 30.49 -14.41 -17.36
CA ALA A 461 31.55 -14.33 -18.37
C ALA A 461 32.50 -13.16 -18.07
N SER A 462 31.97 -12.04 -17.58
CA SER A 462 32.79 -10.90 -17.14
C SER A 462 33.63 -11.26 -15.92
N LEU A 463 33.05 -11.94 -14.93
CA LEU A 463 33.80 -12.46 -13.78
C LEU A 463 34.89 -13.45 -14.21
N GLN A 464 34.63 -14.29 -15.22
CA GLN A 464 35.63 -15.22 -15.75
C GLN A 464 36.84 -14.50 -16.36
N ARG A 465 36.63 -13.39 -17.07
CA ARG A 465 37.74 -12.64 -17.70
C ARG A 465 38.70 -12.02 -16.69
N ILE A 466 38.18 -11.69 -15.50
CA ILE A 466 38.97 -11.11 -14.41
C ILE A 466 39.28 -12.13 -13.31
N SER A 467 38.91 -13.41 -13.48
CA SER A 467 39.00 -14.39 -12.39
C SER A 467 40.45 -14.61 -11.97
N TRP A 468 41.39 -14.60 -12.91
CA TRP A 468 42.83 -14.71 -12.67
C TRP A 468 43.39 -13.57 -11.79
N LEU A 469 42.74 -12.40 -11.75
CA LEU A 469 43.09 -11.29 -10.87
C LEU A 469 42.57 -11.46 -9.44
N LEU A 470 41.73 -12.44 -9.17
CA LEU A 470 40.98 -12.56 -7.92
C LEU A 470 41.27 -13.89 -7.24
N ASP A 471 41.37 -13.89 -5.90
CA ASP A 471 41.34 -15.13 -5.12
C ASP A 471 39.90 -15.67 -4.98
N ASN A 472 39.79 -16.92 -4.55
CA ASN A 472 38.50 -17.62 -4.44
C ASN A 472 37.49 -16.83 -3.59
N ARG A 473 37.94 -16.19 -2.51
CA ARG A 473 37.09 -15.39 -1.62
C ARG A 473 36.52 -14.16 -2.32
N ARG A 474 37.31 -13.44 -3.12
CA ARG A 474 36.84 -12.27 -3.90
C ARG A 474 35.95 -12.69 -5.06
N ARG A 475 36.27 -13.79 -5.75
CA ARG A 475 35.39 -14.36 -6.79
C ARG A 475 34.02 -14.72 -6.22
N GLU A 476 34.00 -15.35 -5.05
CA GLU A 476 32.77 -15.70 -4.33
C GLU A 476 31.99 -14.45 -3.91
N LEU A 477 32.66 -13.43 -3.37
CA LEU A 477 32.04 -12.17 -2.98
C LEU A 477 31.38 -11.47 -4.16
N LEU A 478 32.08 -11.34 -5.30
CA LEU A 478 31.54 -10.70 -6.50
C LEU A 478 30.38 -11.50 -7.09
N TYR A 479 30.47 -12.83 -7.13
CA TYR A 479 29.35 -13.67 -7.53
C TYR A 479 28.14 -13.43 -6.63
N LYS A 480 28.31 -13.47 -5.30
CA LYS A 480 27.21 -13.27 -4.35
C LYS A 480 26.56 -11.89 -4.48
N ALA A 481 27.36 -10.84 -4.67
CA ALA A 481 26.90 -9.46 -4.69
C ALA A 481 26.23 -9.06 -6.02
N GLN A 482 26.79 -9.47 -7.16
CA GLN A 482 26.37 -8.95 -8.48
C GLN A 482 25.56 -9.95 -9.32
N ILE A 483 25.81 -11.26 -9.15
CA ILE A 483 25.21 -12.32 -9.99
C ILE A 483 24.14 -13.07 -9.22
N ARG A 484 24.43 -13.57 -8.03
CA ARG A 484 23.48 -14.35 -7.25
C ARG A 484 22.30 -13.50 -6.76
N SER A 485 22.54 -12.24 -6.40
CA SER A 485 21.51 -11.30 -5.99
C SER A 485 20.45 -11.08 -7.09
N SER A 486 20.85 -11.04 -8.36
CA SER A 486 19.91 -10.95 -9.48
C SER A 486 19.14 -12.25 -9.67
N LEU A 487 19.81 -13.41 -9.56
CA LEU A 487 19.18 -14.73 -9.62
C LEU A 487 18.14 -14.99 -8.51
N GLU A 488 18.22 -14.28 -7.39
CA GLU A 488 17.32 -14.40 -6.24
C GLU A 488 16.20 -13.34 -6.23
N TYR A 489 16.31 -12.33 -7.10
CA TYR A 489 15.37 -11.22 -7.14
C TYR A 489 13.94 -11.68 -7.46
N SER A 490 12.99 -11.23 -6.64
CA SER A 490 11.55 -11.52 -6.78
C SER A 490 11.21 -13.00 -6.99
N CYS A 491 12.02 -13.91 -6.42
CA CYS A 491 11.86 -15.36 -6.60
C CYS A 491 10.52 -15.92 -6.09
N LEU A 492 9.76 -15.18 -5.28
CA LEU A 492 8.41 -15.58 -4.88
C LEU A 492 7.41 -15.55 -6.04
N ALA A 493 7.63 -14.73 -7.06
CA ALA A 493 6.74 -14.64 -8.22
C ALA A 493 6.90 -15.83 -9.17
N TRP A 494 8.15 -16.19 -9.48
CA TRP A 494 8.49 -17.20 -10.49
C TRP A 494 9.05 -18.51 -9.92
N GLY A 495 9.23 -18.61 -8.60
CA GLY A 495 9.89 -19.74 -7.92
C GLY A 495 9.17 -21.08 -8.02
N GLY A 496 7.88 -21.08 -8.34
CA GLY A 496 7.12 -22.29 -8.64
C GLY A 496 7.02 -22.63 -10.13
N ALA A 497 7.83 -22.01 -10.99
CA ALA A 497 7.92 -22.38 -12.40
C ALA A 497 8.37 -23.85 -12.57
N ALA A 498 8.17 -24.41 -13.76
CA ALA A 498 8.52 -25.80 -14.05
C ALA A 498 10.01 -26.07 -13.70
N PRO A 499 10.34 -27.20 -13.05
CA PRO A 499 11.72 -27.53 -12.68
C PRO A 499 12.68 -27.49 -13.88
N SER A 500 12.20 -27.84 -15.07
CA SER A 500 12.95 -27.75 -16.32
C SER A 500 13.42 -26.31 -16.62
N HIS A 501 12.58 -25.30 -16.39
CA HIS A 501 12.93 -23.89 -16.56
C HIS A 501 13.91 -23.42 -15.47
N ILE A 502 13.60 -23.73 -14.20
CA ILE A 502 14.42 -23.30 -13.05
C ILE A 502 15.83 -23.90 -13.10
N SER A 503 15.97 -25.14 -13.58
CA SER A 503 17.25 -25.85 -13.66
C SER A 503 18.34 -25.10 -14.45
N VAL A 504 17.94 -24.18 -15.33
CA VAL A 504 18.86 -23.33 -16.09
C VAL A 504 19.62 -22.38 -15.16
N LEU A 505 18.99 -21.88 -14.09
CA LEU A 505 19.65 -21.02 -13.09
C LEU A 505 20.71 -21.82 -12.31
N ASP A 506 20.42 -23.09 -11.99
CA ASP A 506 21.37 -23.97 -11.31
C ASP A 506 22.57 -24.31 -12.20
N LYS A 507 22.42 -24.29 -13.54
CA LYS A 507 23.56 -24.40 -14.46
C LYS A 507 24.49 -23.17 -14.36
N VAL A 508 23.92 -21.97 -14.21
CA VAL A 508 24.71 -20.73 -14.01
C VAL A 508 25.48 -20.80 -12.70
N GLN A 509 24.84 -21.20 -11.59
CA GLN A 509 25.53 -21.36 -10.31
C GLN A 509 26.65 -22.40 -10.38
N ARG A 510 26.41 -23.58 -10.99
CA ARG A 510 27.45 -24.60 -11.17
C ARG A 510 28.63 -24.10 -12.01
N ARG A 511 28.39 -23.28 -13.02
CA ARG A 511 29.46 -22.63 -13.76
C ARG A 511 30.23 -21.67 -12.86
N ALA A 512 29.56 -20.86 -12.05
CA ALA A 512 30.21 -19.96 -11.11
C ALA A 512 31.07 -20.69 -10.07
N GLU A 513 30.58 -21.82 -9.55
CA GLU A 513 31.34 -22.67 -8.63
C GLU A 513 32.67 -23.14 -9.25
N ARG A 514 32.68 -23.55 -10.52
CA ARG A 514 33.93 -23.91 -11.21
C ARG A 514 34.91 -22.74 -11.32
N ILE A 515 34.39 -21.53 -11.57
CA ILE A 515 35.22 -20.31 -11.69
C ILE A 515 35.79 -19.90 -10.34
N ILE A 516 35.00 -20.05 -9.27
CA ILE A 516 35.40 -19.65 -7.92
C ILE A 516 36.44 -20.62 -7.35
N TRP A 517 36.28 -21.93 -7.54
CA TRP A 517 37.16 -22.93 -6.90
C TRP A 517 38.22 -23.53 -7.82
N ASP A 518 38.17 -23.33 -9.14
CA ASP A 518 39.23 -23.71 -10.09
C ASP A 518 39.81 -25.13 -9.89
N GLY A 519 38.93 -26.12 -9.66
CA GLY A 519 39.32 -27.51 -9.43
C GLY A 519 39.83 -27.84 -8.01
N GLN A 520 39.98 -26.85 -7.12
CA GLN A 520 40.30 -27.08 -5.70
C GLN A 520 39.12 -27.68 -4.93
N GLN A 521 39.41 -28.39 -3.81
CA GLN A 521 38.37 -28.94 -2.94
C GLN A 521 37.40 -27.86 -2.47
N ARG A 522 36.13 -28.10 -2.77
CA ARG A 522 35.01 -27.23 -2.40
C ARG A 522 34.94 -27.13 -0.87
N GLN A 523 35.00 -25.92 -0.32
CA GLN A 523 34.72 -25.76 1.10
C GLN A 523 33.24 -26.14 1.37
N PRO A 524 32.94 -27.04 2.32
CA PRO A 524 31.58 -27.41 2.65
C PRO A 524 30.76 -26.18 3.06
N GLY A 525 29.68 -25.89 2.33
CA GLY A 525 28.74 -24.80 2.66
C GLY A 525 29.01 -23.42 2.05
N ALA A 526 30.05 -23.25 1.21
CA ALA A 526 30.43 -21.92 0.71
C ALA A 526 29.36 -21.23 -0.19
N LEU A 527 28.67 -22.00 -1.02
CA LEU A 527 27.46 -21.57 -1.74
C LEU A 527 26.31 -22.53 -1.49
N GLN A 528 25.30 -22.05 -0.75
CA GLN A 528 24.00 -22.71 -0.66
C GLN A 528 23.39 -22.86 -2.06
N CYS A 529 22.64 -23.93 -2.31
CA CYS A 529 21.93 -24.09 -3.58
C CYS A 529 20.87 -23.00 -3.74
N LEU A 530 20.64 -22.56 -4.98
CA LEU A 530 19.62 -21.53 -5.25
C LEU A 530 18.24 -21.98 -4.80
N GLN A 531 17.92 -23.27 -4.95
CA GLN A 531 16.65 -23.83 -4.47
C GLN A 531 16.44 -23.56 -2.99
N HIS A 532 17.39 -23.96 -2.15
CA HIS A 532 17.32 -23.74 -0.70
C HIS A 532 17.11 -22.26 -0.35
N ARG A 533 17.77 -21.35 -1.07
CA ARG A 533 17.65 -19.92 -0.80
C ARG A 533 16.27 -19.37 -1.19
N ARG A 534 15.69 -19.85 -2.29
CA ARG A 534 14.29 -19.55 -2.67
C ARG A 534 13.31 -20.11 -1.64
N ASP A 535 13.52 -21.35 -1.20
CA ASP A 535 12.71 -21.99 -0.16
C ASP A 535 12.71 -21.15 1.13
N VAL A 536 13.90 -20.72 1.58
CA VAL A 536 14.06 -19.88 2.78
C VAL A 536 13.37 -18.53 2.60
N ALA A 537 13.47 -17.90 1.42
CA ALA A 537 12.77 -16.65 1.14
C ALA A 537 11.24 -16.81 1.19
N GLY A 538 10.71 -17.90 0.63
CA GLY A 538 9.30 -18.27 0.69
C GLY A 538 8.82 -18.50 2.12
N LEU A 539 9.51 -19.36 2.87
CA LEU A 539 9.20 -19.67 4.26
C LEU A 539 9.26 -18.44 5.16
N THR A 540 10.27 -17.58 4.98
CA THR A 540 10.41 -16.33 5.75
C THR A 540 9.22 -15.40 5.50
N THR A 541 8.78 -15.29 4.25
CA THR A 541 7.63 -14.45 3.88
C THR A 541 6.33 -14.99 4.47
N PHE A 542 6.13 -16.31 4.39
CA PHE A 542 4.96 -16.95 4.97
C PHE A 542 4.93 -16.85 6.50
N PHE A 543 6.06 -17.05 7.17
CA PHE A 543 6.19 -16.86 8.61
C PHE A 543 5.83 -15.43 9.03
N LYS A 544 6.28 -14.41 8.26
CA LYS A 544 5.90 -13.02 8.49
C LYS A 544 4.40 -12.76 8.29
N ALA A 545 3.79 -13.41 7.29
CA ALA A 545 2.37 -13.28 7.01
C ALA A 545 1.51 -13.91 8.12
N GLN A 546 1.83 -15.13 8.53
CA GLN A 546 1.05 -15.91 9.49
C GLN A 546 1.33 -15.55 10.95
N VAL A 547 2.60 -15.52 11.35
CA VAL A 547 2.99 -15.41 12.77
C VAL A 547 3.16 -13.96 13.19
N ARG A 548 3.86 -13.15 12.39
CA ARG A 548 4.14 -11.74 12.74
C ARG A 548 3.00 -10.77 12.42
N ARG A 549 1.86 -11.31 11.97
CA ARG A 549 0.64 -10.56 11.65
C ARG A 549 0.88 -9.30 10.81
N THR A 550 1.74 -9.41 9.80
CA THR A 550 2.17 -8.28 8.97
C THR A 550 1.01 -7.76 8.11
N PRO A 551 0.47 -6.54 8.32
CA PRO A 551 -0.79 -6.11 7.70
C PRO A 551 -0.81 -6.17 6.17
N HIS A 552 0.32 -5.80 5.52
CA HIS A 552 0.44 -5.82 4.06
C HIS A 552 0.54 -7.22 3.45
N LEU A 553 0.73 -8.27 4.26
CA LEU A 553 0.75 -9.68 3.85
C LEU A 553 -0.52 -10.44 4.27
N ASN A 554 -1.55 -9.74 4.79
CA ASN A 554 -2.77 -10.37 5.28
C ASN A 554 -3.48 -11.22 4.22
N GLN A 555 -3.43 -10.80 2.95
CA GLN A 555 -4.02 -11.53 1.82
C GLN A 555 -3.35 -12.89 1.56
N LEU A 556 -2.13 -13.11 2.05
CA LEU A 556 -1.42 -14.39 1.96
C LEU A 556 -1.72 -15.33 3.14
N ARG A 557 -2.53 -14.88 4.12
CA ARG A 557 -2.94 -15.75 5.22
C ARG A 557 -3.98 -16.75 4.73
N GLN A 558 -3.66 -18.02 4.84
CA GLN A 558 -4.65 -19.09 4.71
C GLN A 558 -5.64 -19.00 5.88
N ALA A 559 -6.93 -19.21 5.59
CA ALA A 559 -7.95 -19.32 6.62
C ALA A 559 -7.63 -20.49 7.56
N GLU A 560 -7.88 -20.31 8.86
CA GLU A 560 -7.82 -21.43 9.81
C GLU A 560 -8.85 -22.49 9.38
N ARG A 561 -8.37 -23.70 9.09
CA ARG A 561 -9.28 -24.82 8.79
C ARG A 561 -10.04 -25.15 10.08
N THR A 562 -11.35 -24.97 10.07
CA THR A 562 -12.23 -25.53 11.10
C THR A 562 -12.08 -27.06 11.10
N PRO A 563 -11.92 -27.71 12.26
CA PRO A 563 -11.88 -29.16 12.31
C PRO A 563 -13.25 -29.70 11.87
N TYR A 564 -13.24 -30.47 10.78
CA TYR A 564 -14.43 -31.07 10.20
C TYR A 564 -15.03 -32.09 11.20
N ARG A 565 -16.16 -31.75 11.83
CA ARG A 565 -17.02 -32.73 12.53
C ARG A 565 -17.91 -33.39 11.50
N GLY A 566 -17.50 -34.54 10.98
CA GLY A 566 -18.31 -35.37 10.10
C GLY A 566 -17.80 -36.79 10.12
N ALA A 567 -18.64 -37.70 10.62
CA ALA A 567 -18.39 -39.13 10.66
C ALA A 567 -18.11 -39.65 9.24
N TYR A 568 -16.96 -40.30 9.05
CA TYR A 568 -16.73 -41.16 7.90
C TYR A 568 -16.26 -42.52 8.39
N GLN A 569 -17.07 -43.51 8.04
CA GLN A 569 -16.85 -44.93 8.22
C GLN A 569 -15.55 -45.38 7.56
N ASP A 570 -14.95 -46.41 8.15
CA ASP A 570 -13.76 -47.12 7.69
C ASP A 570 -13.81 -47.44 6.19
N CYS A 571 -13.03 -46.70 5.41
CA CYS A 571 -12.53 -47.16 4.12
C CYS A 571 -10.99 -47.07 4.14
N GLY A 572 -10.36 -48.07 4.77
CA GLY A 572 -9.18 -48.79 4.28
C GLY A 572 -7.92 -48.07 3.78
N CYS A 573 -7.77 -46.75 3.90
CA CYS A 573 -6.58 -46.02 3.44
C CYS A 573 -5.85 -45.35 4.61
N ARG A 574 -5.37 -46.15 5.58
CA ARG A 574 -4.47 -45.66 6.64
C ARG A 574 -3.03 -45.59 6.12
N ALA A 575 -2.67 -44.48 5.48
CA ALA A 575 -1.28 -43.96 5.46
C ALA A 575 -1.19 -42.60 4.75
N TRP A 576 -1.57 -41.51 5.41
CA TRP A 576 -0.86 -40.22 5.39
C TRP A 576 -1.70 -39.11 6.02
N CYS A 577 -1.42 -38.82 7.30
CA CYS A 577 -1.43 -37.50 7.95
C CYS A 577 -1.73 -37.66 9.45
N PRO A 578 -0.73 -37.45 10.32
CA PRO A 578 -1.00 -36.91 11.64
C PRO A 578 -0.40 -35.51 11.79
N GLY A 579 -1.26 -34.58 12.20
CA GLY A 579 -0.98 -33.60 13.26
C GLY A 579 0.11 -32.56 13.05
N PHE A 580 -0.29 -31.33 12.68
CA PHE A 580 0.45 -30.11 13.01
C PHE A 580 0.12 -29.68 14.46
N ALA A 581 0.36 -30.57 15.42
CA ALA A 581 0.37 -30.25 16.84
C ALA A 581 1.71 -30.75 17.39
N SER A 582 2.52 -29.82 17.90
CA SER A 582 3.85 -30.03 18.50
C SER A 582 4.90 -30.70 17.60
N PHE A 583 5.88 -29.94 17.11
CA PHE A 583 7.15 -30.51 16.67
C PHE A 583 8.20 -30.36 17.78
N PRO A 584 8.60 -31.44 18.46
CA PRO A 584 9.92 -31.53 19.06
C PRO A 584 10.94 -31.51 17.92
N LEU A 585 12.01 -30.75 18.12
CA LEU A 585 13.25 -30.88 17.35
C LEU A 585 13.62 -32.37 17.33
N HIS A 586 13.76 -33.00 16.16
CA HIS A 586 14.79 -34.00 15.80
C HIS A 586 14.56 -34.52 14.35
N SER A 587 15.62 -34.50 13.53
CA SER A 587 15.74 -34.94 12.12
C SER A 587 15.24 -34.00 11.00
N PRO A 588 16.11 -33.23 10.30
CA PRO A 588 15.69 -32.12 9.42
C PRO A 588 15.73 -32.36 7.89
N ARG A 589 16.16 -33.51 7.35
CA ARG A 589 16.58 -33.54 5.92
C ARG A 589 15.58 -34.08 4.89
N LYS A 590 14.60 -34.92 5.24
CA LYS A 590 13.71 -35.56 4.23
C LYS A 590 12.27 -35.03 4.20
N THR A 591 11.75 -34.47 5.28
CA THR A 591 10.33 -34.03 5.39
C THR A 591 10.10 -32.58 4.95
N ILE A 592 11.14 -31.74 5.00
CA ILE A 592 11.08 -30.34 4.55
C ILE A 592 10.98 -30.27 3.02
N HIS A 593 11.69 -31.14 2.30
CA HIS A 593 11.75 -31.11 0.83
C HIS A 593 10.39 -31.40 0.16
N THR A 594 9.57 -32.29 0.73
CA THR A 594 8.23 -32.66 0.21
C THR A 594 7.14 -31.66 0.61
N SER A 595 7.29 -31.00 1.77
CA SER A 595 6.35 -30.00 2.26
C SER A 595 6.57 -28.64 1.60
N VAL A 596 7.84 -28.26 1.34
CA VAL A 596 8.20 -27.05 0.60
C VAL A 596 7.80 -27.15 -0.87
N HIS A 597 7.93 -28.32 -1.50
CA HIS A 597 7.44 -28.55 -2.87
C HIS A 597 5.91 -28.44 -3.02
N LYS A 598 5.13 -28.77 -1.97
CA LYS A 598 3.66 -28.61 -1.94
C LYS A 598 3.19 -27.19 -1.59
N ILE A 599 4.05 -26.35 -1.00
CA ILE A 599 3.69 -25.02 -0.49
C ILE A 599 4.23 -23.88 -1.37
N MET A 600 5.35 -24.08 -2.08
CA MET A 600 5.83 -23.17 -3.14
C MET A 600 5.08 -23.30 -4.47
N GLU A 601 4.02 -24.10 -4.46
CA GLU A 601 2.96 -24.18 -5.44
C GLU A 601 2.13 -22.88 -5.53
N LEU A 602 2.68 -21.67 -5.43
CA LEU A 602 1.90 -20.47 -5.76
C LEU A 602 1.44 -20.46 -7.24
N PRO A 603 2.25 -20.96 -8.20
CA PRO A 603 1.78 -21.23 -9.55
C PRO A 603 0.83 -22.43 -9.62
N THR A 604 0.87 -23.37 -8.67
CA THR A 604 -0.07 -24.50 -8.62
C THR A 604 -1.35 -24.18 -7.85
N CYS A 605 -1.39 -23.20 -6.95
CA CYS A 605 -2.60 -22.60 -6.41
C CYS A 605 -3.33 -21.81 -7.50
N ILE A 606 -2.60 -21.24 -8.47
CA ILE A 606 -3.18 -20.70 -9.70
C ILE A 606 -3.68 -21.83 -10.63
N ARG A 607 -3.09 -23.03 -10.59
CA ARG A 607 -3.60 -24.24 -11.30
C ARG A 607 -4.68 -25.01 -10.54
N GLN A 608 -4.80 -24.80 -9.23
CA GLN A 608 -5.80 -25.35 -8.31
C GLN A 608 -6.91 -24.35 -7.98
N LEU A 609 -6.86 -23.14 -8.55
CA LEU A 609 -8.08 -22.38 -8.79
C LEU A 609 -9.06 -23.37 -9.45
N PRO A 610 -10.35 -23.35 -9.07
CA PRO A 610 -11.37 -24.12 -9.80
C PRO A 610 -11.20 -23.87 -11.30
N LYS A 611 -11.70 -24.75 -12.17
CA LYS A 611 -11.39 -24.80 -13.61
C LYS A 611 -11.61 -23.48 -14.43
N GLN A 612 -11.86 -22.35 -13.81
CA GLN A 612 -12.77 -21.30 -14.21
C GLN A 612 -12.40 -19.96 -13.52
N SER A 613 -11.11 -19.63 -13.35
CA SER A 613 -10.68 -18.33 -12.80
C SER A 613 -9.66 -17.68 -13.72
N TYR A 614 -10.03 -16.54 -14.29
CA TYR A 614 -9.22 -15.76 -15.23
C TYR A 614 -8.52 -14.61 -14.50
N LEU A 615 -7.39 -14.11 -14.99
CA LEU A 615 -6.69 -12.97 -14.37
C LEU A 615 -6.29 -11.98 -15.47
N TYR A 616 -6.89 -10.79 -15.42
CA TYR A 616 -6.56 -9.67 -16.29
C TYR A 616 -5.43 -8.85 -15.67
N TYR A 617 -4.47 -8.38 -16.46
CA TYR A 617 -3.51 -7.36 -16.02
C TYR A 617 -3.47 -6.23 -17.05
N GLY A 618 -3.80 -5.01 -16.63
CA GLY A 618 -3.53 -3.78 -17.37
C GLY A 618 -2.44 -2.98 -16.67
N ARG A 619 -1.34 -2.66 -17.35
CA ARG A 619 -0.32 -1.70 -16.87
C ARG A 619 -0.50 -0.39 -17.62
N ALA A 620 -0.87 0.69 -16.93
CA ALA A 620 -0.88 2.03 -17.48
C ALA A 620 0.50 2.67 -17.22
N ALA A 621 1.14 3.16 -18.29
CA ALA A 621 2.41 3.86 -18.20
C ALA A 621 2.17 5.38 -18.35
N GLU A 622 2.71 6.16 -17.41
CA GLU A 622 2.74 7.62 -17.49
C GLU A 622 3.75 8.06 -18.56
N VAL A 623 3.52 9.24 -19.16
CA VAL A 623 4.38 9.81 -20.22
C VAL A 623 5.75 10.18 -19.70
#